data_AF-A0A9E8LXZ8-F1
#
_entry.id   AF-A0A9E8LXZ8-F1
#
_cell.length_a   1.000
_cell.length_b   1.000
_cell.length_c   1.000
_cell.angle_alpha   90.00
_cell.angle_beta   90.00
_cell.angle_gamma   90.00
#
_symmetry.space_group_name_H-M   'P 1'
#
loop_
_entity.id
_entity.type
_entity.pdbx_description
1 polymer ?
#
loop_
_entity_poly.entity_id
_entity_poly.type
_entity_poly.pdbx_seq_one_letter_code
_entity_poly.pdbx_strand_id
1 'polypeptide(L)'
;MRREQMIKGAISLFKEKGYHRTTTREIAKASGFSIGTLYEYIRTKEDILYLVCDQIYDEVQEKIKKALHFRHVTKETIKEGLTAYFKIMDDLQDEVLVMYQELKSLPREMLPVVLKKELEMVAIFEDLLKRYFDQNQTNVCDEQIHLYAHNIIVQGQMWGFRRWALRKQYTLEQYTEWQFQQLIRGIDSLGK
;
A
#
# COMPACT_ATOMS: atom_id res chain seq x y z
N MET A 1 16.62 -7.31 -11.46
CA MET A 1 17.94 -7.26 -10.78
C MET A 1 18.58 -5.87 -10.74
N ARG A 2 19.04 -5.26 -11.86
CA ARG A 2 19.72 -3.94 -11.81
C ARG A 2 18.80 -2.77 -11.40
N ARG A 3 17.59 -2.69 -11.97
CA ARG A 3 16.57 -1.69 -11.57
C ARG A 3 16.20 -1.82 -10.10
N GLU A 4 16.01 -3.05 -9.60
CA GLU A 4 15.68 -3.31 -8.19
C GLU A 4 16.81 -2.90 -7.23
N GLN A 5 18.08 -3.11 -7.60
CA GLN A 5 19.22 -2.63 -6.81
C GLN A 5 19.22 -1.11 -6.68
N MET A 6 18.97 -0.41 -7.79
CA MET A 6 18.83 1.05 -7.81
C MET A 6 17.70 1.53 -6.90
N ILE A 7 16.53 0.90 -6.99
CA ILE A 7 15.36 1.21 -6.16
C ILE A 7 15.67 0.97 -4.68
N LYS A 8 16.29 -0.17 -4.32
CA LYS A 8 16.69 -0.47 -2.94
C LYS A 8 17.68 0.55 -2.38
N GLY A 9 18.69 0.95 -3.17
CA GLY A 9 19.63 2.00 -2.76
C GLY A 9 18.95 3.35 -2.55
N ALA A 10 18.00 3.71 -3.43
CA ALA A 10 17.21 4.92 -3.29
C ALA A 10 16.32 4.91 -2.03
N ILE A 11 15.58 3.81 -1.79
CA ILE A 11 14.75 3.62 -0.59
C ILE A 11 15.59 3.79 0.68
N SER A 12 16.76 3.13 0.76
CA SER A 12 17.65 3.25 1.92
C SER A 12 18.05 4.70 2.19
N LEU A 13 18.44 5.44 1.15
CA LEU A 13 18.84 6.84 1.29
C LEU A 13 17.67 7.77 1.63
N PHE A 14 16.48 7.52 1.07
CA PHE A 14 15.30 8.31 1.39
C PHE A 14 14.88 8.10 2.85
N LYS A 15 14.99 6.88 3.37
CA LYS A 15 14.73 6.58 4.79
C LYS A 15 15.75 7.26 5.71
N GLU A 16 17.04 7.22 5.38
CA GLU A 16 18.11 7.73 6.23
C GLU A 16 18.23 9.27 6.19
N LYS A 17 18.16 9.86 4.99
CA LYS A 17 18.44 11.28 4.75
C LYS A 17 17.21 12.08 4.36
N GLY A 18 16.13 11.45 3.91
CA GLY A 18 14.97 12.13 3.33
C GLY A 18 15.19 12.47 1.85
N TYR A 19 14.13 12.33 1.05
CA TYR A 19 14.15 12.50 -0.41
C TYR A 19 14.80 13.81 -0.88
N HIS A 20 14.46 14.94 -0.25
CA HIS A 20 14.98 16.24 -0.69
C HIS A 20 16.50 16.38 -0.51
N ARG A 21 17.09 15.75 0.51
CA ARG A 21 18.54 15.82 0.80
C ARG A 21 19.37 14.78 0.03
N THR A 22 18.73 13.79 -0.58
CA THR A 22 19.40 12.76 -1.39
C THR A 22 19.67 13.24 -2.82
N THR A 23 20.85 12.92 -3.34
CA THR A 23 21.26 13.20 -4.73
C THR A 23 21.34 11.93 -5.58
N THR A 24 21.21 12.06 -6.91
CA THR A 24 21.36 10.92 -7.84
C THR A 24 22.74 10.28 -7.76
N ARG A 25 23.80 11.05 -7.46
CA ARG A 25 25.16 10.53 -7.26
C ARG A 25 25.26 9.63 -6.02
N GLU A 26 24.61 10.02 -4.92
CA GLU A 26 24.56 9.18 -3.73
C GLU A 26 23.78 7.90 -4.00
N ILE A 27 22.66 7.97 -4.74
CA ILE A 27 21.88 6.79 -5.14
C ILE A 27 22.71 5.84 -6.00
N ALA A 28 23.43 6.35 -7.01
CA ALA A 28 24.34 5.54 -7.81
C ALA A 28 25.35 4.79 -6.92
N LYS A 29 26.03 5.54 -6.04
CA LYS A 29 27.02 4.97 -5.11
C LYS A 29 26.41 3.91 -4.19
N ALA A 30 25.28 4.21 -3.55
CA ALA A 30 24.59 3.28 -2.64
C ALA A 30 24.08 2.02 -3.35
N SER A 31 23.75 2.14 -4.64
CA SER A 31 23.26 1.03 -5.44
C SER A 31 24.39 0.20 -6.08
N GLY A 32 25.65 0.65 -6.00
CA GLY A 32 26.79 0.02 -6.67
C GLY A 32 26.90 0.35 -8.17
N PHE A 33 26.32 1.46 -8.62
CA PHE A 33 26.31 1.91 -10.01
C PHE A 33 27.30 3.05 -10.22
N SER A 34 27.84 3.15 -11.43
CA SER A 34 28.42 4.41 -11.89
C SER A 34 27.31 5.44 -12.12
N ILE A 35 27.64 6.72 -12.02
CA ILE A 35 26.67 7.79 -12.32
C ILE A 35 26.16 7.72 -13.77
N GLY A 36 27.02 7.32 -14.72
CA GLY A 36 26.63 7.12 -16.12
C GLY A 36 25.62 6.00 -16.28
N THR A 37 25.87 4.86 -15.63
CA THR A 37 24.94 3.71 -15.64
C THR A 37 23.61 4.07 -14.99
N LEU A 38 23.59 4.89 -13.93
CA LEU A 38 22.33 5.37 -13.35
C LEU A 38 21.51 6.18 -14.38
N TYR A 39 22.16 7.04 -15.15
CA TYR A 39 21.50 7.86 -16.17
C TYR A 39 20.98 7.08 -17.37
N GLU A 40 21.35 5.80 -17.53
CA GLU A 40 20.71 4.89 -18.50
C GLU A 40 19.29 4.49 -18.05
N TYR A 41 18.99 4.54 -16.75
CA TYR A 41 17.68 4.14 -16.19
C TYR A 41 16.78 5.33 -15.86
N ILE A 42 17.35 6.44 -15.42
CA ILE A 42 16.62 7.62 -14.96
C ILE A 42 17.27 8.90 -15.49
N ARG A 43 16.49 9.95 -15.73
CA ARG A 43 16.98 11.28 -16.13
C ARG A 43 17.01 12.24 -14.94
N THR A 44 16.07 12.09 -14.02
CA THR A 44 15.85 12.99 -12.88
C THR A 44 15.76 12.23 -11.55
N LYS A 45 15.79 12.97 -10.44
CA LYS A 45 15.56 12.37 -9.11
C LYS A 45 14.09 11.97 -8.93
N GLU A 46 13.21 12.67 -9.60
CA GLU A 46 11.78 12.42 -9.66
C GLU A 46 11.48 11.08 -10.36
N ASP A 47 12.25 10.73 -11.39
CA ASP A 47 12.10 9.43 -12.06
C ASP A 47 12.38 8.28 -11.09
N ILE A 48 13.45 8.35 -10.29
CA ILE A 48 13.73 7.30 -9.30
C ILE A 48 12.67 7.26 -8.20
N LEU A 49 12.13 8.41 -7.77
CA LEU A 49 10.99 8.44 -6.85
C LEU A 49 9.78 7.72 -7.44
N TYR A 50 9.47 7.96 -8.72
CA TYR A 50 8.41 7.24 -9.42
C TYR A 50 8.67 5.72 -9.41
N LEU A 51 9.87 5.27 -9.77
CA LEU A 51 10.20 3.84 -9.79
C LEU A 51 10.11 3.21 -8.39
N VAL A 52 10.43 3.96 -7.34
CA VAL A 52 10.27 3.54 -5.94
C VAL A 52 8.79 3.37 -5.59
N CYS A 53 7.94 4.38 -5.87
CA CYS A 53 6.51 4.32 -5.61
C CYS A 53 5.85 3.16 -6.37
N ASP A 54 6.16 3.05 -7.67
CA ASP A 54 5.73 2.00 -8.58
C ASP A 54 6.03 0.60 -8.02
N GLN A 55 7.27 0.39 -7.58
CA GLN A 55 7.71 -0.89 -6.99
C GLN A 55 7.00 -1.20 -5.66
N ILE A 56 6.82 -0.20 -4.79
CA ILE A 56 6.14 -0.40 -3.49
C ILE A 56 4.68 -0.80 -3.74
N TYR A 57 3.96 -0.09 -4.61
CA TYR A 57 2.58 -0.44 -4.94
C TYR A 57 2.46 -1.84 -5.55
N ASP A 58 3.34 -2.19 -6.49
CA ASP A 58 3.34 -3.53 -7.10
C ASP A 58 3.61 -4.62 -6.05
N GLU A 59 4.56 -4.42 -5.15
CA GLU A 59 4.86 -5.37 -4.08
C GLU A 59 3.67 -5.55 -3.12
N VAL A 60 3.03 -4.45 -2.71
CA VAL A 60 1.84 -4.50 -1.86
C VAL A 60 0.71 -5.23 -2.58
N GLN A 61 0.43 -4.87 -3.83
CA GLN A 61 -0.65 -5.44 -4.63
C GLN A 61 -0.46 -6.96 -4.83
N GLU A 62 0.75 -7.39 -5.17
CA GLU A 62 1.08 -8.81 -5.32
C GLU A 62 0.88 -9.59 -4.02
N LYS A 63 1.34 -9.04 -2.90
CA LYS A 63 1.23 -9.72 -1.60
C LYS A 63 -0.23 -9.86 -1.15
N ILE A 64 -1.07 -8.84 -1.37
CA ILE A 64 -2.51 -8.93 -1.09
C ILE A 64 -3.16 -9.99 -1.99
N LYS A 65 -2.89 -9.96 -3.31
CA LYS A 65 -3.45 -10.94 -4.25
C LYS A 65 -3.05 -12.38 -3.94
N LYS A 66 -1.82 -12.59 -3.45
CA LYS A 66 -1.32 -13.91 -3.03
C LYS A 66 -1.99 -14.41 -1.74
N ALA A 67 -2.36 -13.50 -0.84
CA ALA A 67 -3.01 -13.83 0.41
C ALA A 67 -4.52 -14.11 0.28
N LEU A 68 -5.16 -13.60 -0.78
CA LEU A 68 -6.59 -13.76 -1.00
C LEU A 68 -6.91 -14.92 -1.95
N HIS A 69 -7.83 -15.79 -1.52
CA HIS A 69 -8.39 -16.86 -2.34
C HIS A 69 -9.88 -16.65 -2.60
N PHE A 70 -10.25 -16.24 -3.81
CA PHE A 70 -11.61 -15.80 -4.15
C PHE A 70 -12.65 -16.93 -4.42
N ARG A 71 -12.33 -18.20 -4.16
CA ARG A 71 -13.24 -19.32 -4.51
C ARG A 71 -14.52 -19.34 -3.69
N HIS A 72 -14.42 -19.11 -2.38
CA HIS A 72 -15.55 -18.99 -1.48
C HIS A 72 -15.21 -17.92 -0.45
N VAL A 73 -15.91 -16.79 -0.51
CA VAL A 73 -15.56 -15.60 0.27
C VAL A 73 -16.41 -15.60 1.52
N THR A 74 -15.75 -15.71 2.66
CA THR A 74 -16.40 -15.65 3.98
C THR A 74 -15.94 -14.42 4.74
N LYS A 75 -16.53 -14.18 5.92
CA LYS A 75 -16.01 -13.18 6.86
C LYS A 75 -14.54 -13.46 7.21
N GLU A 76 -14.13 -14.73 7.27
CA GLU A 76 -12.73 -15.09 7.52
C GLU A 76 -11.84 -14.69 6.35
N THR A 77 -12.29 -14.84 5.11
CA THR A 77 -11.54 -14.37 3.92
C THR A 77 -11.33 -12.85 3.95
N ILE A 78 -12.32 -12.08 4.42
CA ILE A 78 -12.18 -10.64 4.65
C ILE A 78 -11.10 -10.38 5.72
N LYS A 79 -11.15 -11.11 6.84
CA LYS A 79 -10.16 -11.01 7.92
C LYS A 79 -8.75 -11.34 7.46
N GLU A 80 -8.58 -12.38 6.65
CA GLU A 80 -7.30 -12.76 6.04
C GLU A 80 -6.77 -11.63 5.16
N GLY A 81 -7.63 -11.00 4.36
CA GLY A 81 -7.29 -9.82 3.54
C GLY A 81 -6.80 -8.64 4.38
N LEU A 82 -7.54 -8.28 5.43
CA LEU A 82 -7.14 -7.22 6.38
C LEU A 82 -5.80 -7.55 7.05
N THR A 83 -5.65 -8.79 7.53
CA THR A 83 -4.43 -9.27 8.20
C THR A 83 -3.23 -9.18 7.28
N ALA A 84 -3.35 -9.65 6.04
CA ALA A 84 -2.30 -9.58 5.05
C ALA A 84 -1.92 -8.14 4.74
N TYR A 85 -2.90 -7.28 4.47
CA TYR A 85 -2.64 -5.88 4.15
C TYR A 85 -2.01 -5.11 5.32
N PHE A 86 -2.54 -5.28 6.53
CA PHE A 86 -2.04 -4.57 7.70
C PHE A 86 -0.64 -5.06 8.09
N LYS A 87 -0.33 -6.34 7.89
CA LYS A 87 1.04 -6.87 8.02
C LYS A 87 1.98 -6.24 7.00
N ILE A 88 1.56 -6.05 5.76
CA ILE A 88 2.40 -5.36 4.76
C ILE A 88 2.65 -3.91 5.16
N MET A 89 1.62 -3.20 5.65
CA MET A 89 1.79 -1.85 6.21
C MET A 89 2.66 -1.88 7.48
N ASP A 90 2.67 -3.00 8.21
CA ASP A 90 3.57 -3.24 9.33
C ASP A 90 5.04 -3.30 8.87
N ASP A 91 5.31 -4.17 7.89
CA ASP A 91 6.64 -4.50 7.39
C ASP A 91 7.27 -3.37 6.57
N LEU A 92 6.48 -2.66 5.75
CA LEU A 92 6.94 -1.63 4.79
C LEU A 92 6.70 -0.20 5.27
N GLN A 93 6.67 0.03 6.58
CA GLN A 93 6.24 1.30 7.16
C GLN A 93 6.98 2.52 6.60
N ASP A 94 8.31 2.44 6.61
CA ASP A 94 9.16 3.59 6.29
C ASP A 94 9.06 3.89 4.79
N GLU A 95 8.98 2.84 3.97
CA GLU A 95 8.79 2.89 2.53
C GLU A 95 7.46 3.57 2.18
N VAL A 96 6.37 3.14 2.81
CA VAL A 96 5.03 3.72 2.64
C VAL A 96 5.01 5.18 3.13
N LEU A 97 5.68 5.49 4.25
CA LEU A 97 5.72 6.85 4.79
C LEU A 97 6.47 7.80 3.83
N VAL A 98 7.63 7.39 3.32
CA VAL A 98 8.38 8.14 2.31
C VAL A 98 7.53 8.36 1.06
N MET A 99 6.89 7.30 0.56
CA MET A 99 6.00 7.40 -0.60
C MET A 99 4.93 8.47 -0.38
N TYR A 100 4.16 8.40 0.71
CA TYR A 100 3.08 9.37 0.97
C TYR A 100 3.56 10.81 1.15
N GLN A 101 4.68 11.02 1.86
CA GLN A 101 5.23 12.35 2.09
C GLN A 101 5.72 13.00 0.80
N GLU A 102 6.22 12.17 -0.13
CA GLU A 102 6.92 12.61 -1.33
C GLU A 102 6.09 12.47 -2.61
N LEU A 103 4.87 11.93 -2.56
CA LEU A 103 3.95 11.89 -3.71
C LEU A 103 3.80 13.25 -4.41
N LYS A 104 3.77 14.34 -3.63
CA LYS A 104 3.70 15.73 -4.13
C LYS A 104 4.93 16.17 -4.93
N SER A 105 6.06 15.49 -4.74
CA SER A 105 7.33 15.75 -5.43
C SER A 105 7.36 15.08 -6.81
N LEU A 106 6.38 14.23 -7.14
CA LEU A 106 6.27 13.63 -8.46
C LEU A 106 5.86 14.66 -9.53
N PRO A 107 6.34 14.52 -10.77
CA PRO A 107 5.88 15.32 -11.90
C PRO A 107 4.38 15.15 -12.10
N ARG A 108 3.71 16.21 -12.59
CA ARG A 108 2.25 16.22 -12.84
C ARG A 108 1.78 15.08 -13.73
N GLU A 109 2.63 14.59 -14.62
CA GLU A 109 2.33 13.48 -15.53
C GLU A 109 2.44 12.10 -14.86
N MET A 110 3.28 11.97 -13.82
CA MET A 110 3.52 10.70 -13.12
C MET A 110 2.59 10.50 -11.92
N LEU A 111 2.18 11.58 -11.25
CA LEU A 111 1.31 11.51 -10.08
C LEU A 111 0.00 10.74 -10.35
N PRO A 112 -0.75 10.99 -11.45
CA PRO A 112 -1.98 10.23 -11.75
C PRO A 112 -1.73 8.73 -11.95
N VAL A 113 -0.57 8.37 -12.52
CA VAL A 113 -0.20 6.96 -12.75
C VAL A 113 0.00 6.25 -11.41
N VAL A 114 0.66 6.90 -10.46
CA VAL A 114 0.88 6.35 -9.12
C VAL A 114 -0.41 6.28 -8.32
N LEU A 115 -1.26 7.31 -8.38
CA LEU A 115 -2.56 7.30 -7.71
C LEU A 115 -3.51 6.24 -8.27
N LYS A 116 -3.41 5.95 -9.58
CA LYS A 116 -4.16 4.84 -10.18
C LYS A 116 -3.79 3.50 -9.53
N LYS A 117 -2.53 3.27 -9.19
CA LYS A 117 -2.12 2.04 -8.49
C LYS A 117 -2.72 1.93 -7.09
N GLU A 118 -2.91 3.05 -6.40
CA GLU A 118 -3.63 3.07 -5.13
C GLU A 118 -5.10 2.65 -5.31
N LEU A 119 -5.77 3.17 -6.34
CA LEU A 119 -7.14 2.76 -6.69
C LEU A 119 -7.22 1.28 -7.12
N GLU A 120 -6.18 0.75 -7.76
CA GLU A 120 -6.09 -0.68 -8.10
C GLU A 120 -5.97 -1.57 -6.84
N MET A 121 -5.44 -1.06 -5.72
CA MET A 121 -5.49 -1.78 -4.44
C MET A 121 -6.89 -1.71 -3.82
N VAL A 122 -7.57 -0.56 -3.90
CA VAL A 122 -8.97 -0.42 -3.47
C VAL A 122 -9.85 -1.43 -4.20
N ALA A 123 -9.67 -1.56 -5.52
CA ALA A 123 -10.45 -2.47 -6.35
C ALA A 123 -10.34 -3.95 -5.92
N ILE A 124 -9.23 -4.36 -5.28
CA ILE A 124 -9.08 -5.73 -4.75
C ILE A 124 -10.05 -5.98 -3.59
N PHE A 125 -10.14 -5.03 -2.66
CA PHE A 125 -11.07 -5.12 -1.53
C PHE A 125 -12.51 -4.89 -1.97
N GLU A 126 -12.73 -4.07 -3.00
CA GLU A 126 -14.05 -3.89 -3.60
C GLU A 126 -14.57 -5.19 -4.21
N ASP A 127 -13.75 -5.89 -5.02
CA ASP A 127 -14.10 -7.21 -5.58
C ASP A 127 -14.32 -8.26 -4.47
N LEU A 128 -13.51 -8.23 -3.41
CA LEU A 128 -13.67 -9.11 -2.25
C LEU A 128 -15.03 -8.91 -1.56
N LEU A 129 -15.37 -7.65 -1.25
CA LEU A 129 -16.63 -7.31 -0.58
C LEU A 129 -17.84 -7.57 -1.48
N LYS A 130 -17.75 -7.25 -2.78
CA LYS A 130 -18.81 -7.52 -3.75
C LYS A 130 -19.14 -9.00 -3.82
N ARG A 131 -18.12 -9.86 -3.95
CA ARG A 131 -18.29 -11.33 -3.92
C ARG A 131 -18.91 -11.82 -2.61
N TYR A 132 -18.50 -11.25 -1.48
CA TYR A 132 -19.09 -11.59 -0.18
C TYR A 132 -20.59 -11.28 -0.15
N PHE A 133 -20.99 -10.08 -0.57
CA PHE A 133 -22.40 -9.69 -0.59
C PHE A 133 -23.24 -10.50 -1.57
N ASP A 134 -22.72 -10.74 -2.77
CA ASP A 134 -23.36 -11.58 -3.79
C ASP A 134 -23.62 -13.01 -3.27
N GLN A 135 -22.62 -13.62 -2.61
CA GLN A 135 -22.74 -14.97 -2.03
C GLN A 135 -23.72 -15.05 -0.86
N ASN A 136 -23.87 -13.97 -0.10
CA ASN A 136 -24.79 -13.88 1.03
C ASN A 136 -26.15 -13.28 0.65
N GLN A 137 -26.42 -13.05 -0.64
CA GLN A 137 -27.67 -12.50 -1.16
C GLN A 137 -28.10 -11.19 -0.46
N THR A 138 -27.12 -10.38 -0.08
CA THR A 138 -27.35 -9.12 0.64
C THR A 138 -27.30 -7.97 -0.36
N ASN A 139 -28.38 -7.18 -0.44
CA ASN A 139 -28.45 -6.06 -1.37
C ASN A 139 -27.75 -4.82 -0.80
N VAL A 140 -26.62 -4.45 -1.38
CA VAL A 140 -25.83 -3.26 -1.01
C VAL A 140 -25.48 -2.52 -2.29
N CYS A 141 -25.57 -1.18 -2.30
CA CYS A 141 -25.24 -0.42 -3.51
C CYS A 141 -23.71 -0.37 -3.72
N ASP A 142 -23.28 -0.28 -4.98
CA ASP A 142 -21.87 -0.30 -5.35
C ASP A 142 -21.10 0.86 -4.69
N GLU A 143 -21.72 2.03 -4.47
CA GLU A 143 -21.09 3.17 -3.80
C GLU A 143 -20.73 2.88 -2.34
N GLN A 144 -21.57 2.10 -1.64
CA GLN A 144 -21.28 1.69 -0.27
C GLN A 144 -20.11 0.70 -0.23
N ILE A 145 -20.12 -0.30 -1.12
CA ILE A 145 -19.03 -1.28 -1.24
C ILE A 145 -17.70 -0.57 -1.51
N HIS A 146 -17.72 0.38 -2.46
CA HIS A 146 -16.56 1.19 -2.82
C HIS A 146 -16.03 2.00 -1.62
N LEU A 147 -16.90 2.63 -0.84
CA LEU A 147 -16.50 3.36 0.37
C LEU A 147 -15.91 2.43 1.45
N TYR A 148 -16.47 1.23 1.64
CA TYR A 148 -15.89 0.24 2.57
C TYR A 148 -14.49 -0.22 2.12
N ALA A 149 -14.28 -0.44 0.83
CA ALA A 149 -12.97 -0.79 0.29
C ALA A 149 -11.94 0.32 0.56
N HIS A 150 -12.31 1.60 0.34
CA HIS A 150 -11.49 2.74 0.70
C HIS A 150 -11.17 2.80 2.20
N ASN A 151 -12.15 2.53 3.07
CA ASN A 151 -11.94 2.52 4.51
C ASN A 151 -10.94 1.45 4.95
N ILE A 152 -10.95 0.25 4.34
CA ILE A 152 -9.97 -0.81 4.61
C ILE A 152 -8.56 -0.33 4.29
N ILE A 153 -8.38 0.31 3.12
CA ILE A 153 -7.09 0.86 2.69
C ILE A 153 -6.59 1.92 3.69
N VAL A 154 -7.43 2.89 4.04
CA VAL A 154 -7.06 3.97 4.97
C VAL A 154 -6.77 3.45 6.38
N GLN A 155 -7.49 2.43 6.87
CA GLN A 155 -7.22 1.82 8.17
C GLN A 155 -5.84 1.13 8.20
N GLY A 156 -5.47 0.38 7.16
CA GLY A 156 -4.11 -0.20 7.10
C GLY A 156 -3.02 0.86 7.08
N GLN A 157 -3.24 1.95 6.34
CA GLN A 157 -2.32 3.09 6.31
C GLN A 157 -2.25 3.83 7.64
N MET A 158 -3.36 3.93 8.39
CA MET A 158 -3.38 4.50 9.73
C MET A 158 -2.38 3.79 10.63
N TRP A 159 -2.32 2.45 10.57
CA TRP A 159 -1.31 1.68 11.29
C TRP A 159 0.12 2.10 10.91
N GLY A 160 0.39 2.27 9.61
CA GLY A 160 1.67 2.75 9.10
C GLY A 160 2.03 4.16 9.60
N PHE A 161 1.12 5.12 9.47
CA PHE A 161 1.36 6.54 9.79
C PHE A 161 1.33 6.86 11.29
N ARG A 162 0.48 6.16 12.05
CA ARG A 162 0.24 6.40 13.49
C ARG A 162 0.89 5.34 14.38
N ARG A 163 1.76 4.48 13.84
CA ARG A 163 2.43 3.43 14.60
C ARG A 163 3.05 3.91 15.91
N TRP A 164 3.69 5.07 15.88
CA TRP A 164 4.34 5.69 17.05
C TRP A 164 3.39 5.89 18.24
N ALA A 165 2.09 6.01 17.98
CA ALA A 165 1.03 6.08 18.99
C ALA A 165 0.40 4.70 19.23
N LEU A 166 0.04 3.99 18.17
CA LEU A 166 -0.75 2.76 18.25
C LEU A 166 0.03 1.59 18.88
N ARG A 167 1.29 1.38 18.49
CA ARG A 167 2.11 0.28 19.06
C ARG A 167 2.44 0.43 20.54
N LYS A 168 2.21 1.62 21.12
CA LYS A 168 2.34 1.82 22.58
C LYS A 168 1.19 1.20 23.36
N GLN A 169 0.05 0.95 22.70
CA GLN A 169 -1.18 0.52 23.35
C GLN A 169 -1.73 -0.80 22.80
N TYR A 170 -1.38 -1.16 21.55
CA TYR A 170 -1.98 -2.27 20.84
C TYR A 170 -0.92 -3.09 20.08
N THR A 171 -1.10 -4.40 20.02
CA THR A 171 -0.42 -5.24 19.02
C THR A 171 -1.08 -5.09 17.65
N LEU A 172 -0.37 -5.49 16.59
CA LEU A 172 -0.93 -5.50 15.24
C LEU A 172 -2.16 -6.43 15.16
N GLU A 173 -2.11 -7.57 15.84
CA GLU A 173 -3.22 -8.55 15.89
C GLU A 173 -4.46 -7.94 16.56
N GLN A 174 -4.29 -7.24 17.70
CA GLN A 174 -5.39 -6.54 18.38
C GLN A 174 -5.99 -5.45 17.49
N TYR A 175 -5.13 -4.66 16.84
CA TYR A 175 -5.57 -3.62 15.92
C TYR A 175 -6.40 -4.23 14.76
N THR A 176 -5.86 -5.27 14.14
CA THR A 176 -6.50 -5.99 13.02
C THR A 176 -7.86 -6.56 13.42
N GLU A 177 -7.92 -7.24 14.56
CA GLU A 177 -9.17 -7.83 15.07
C GLU A 177 -10.24 -6.75 15.28
N TRP A 178 -9.89 -5.61 15.88
CA TRP A 178 -10.89 -4.56 16.13
C TRP A 178 -11.34 -3.83 14.87
N GLN A 179 -10.45 -3.59 13.90
CA GLN A 179 -10.86 -3.05 12.60
C GLN A 179 -11.78 -4.03 11.87
N PHE A 180 -11.48 -5.33 11.91
CA PHE A 180 -12.33 -6.37 11.35
C PHE A 180 -13.71 -6.40 12.00
N GLN A 181 -13.78 -6.38 13.34
CA GLN A 181 -15.06 -6.34 14.05
C GLN A 181 -15.88 -5.09 13.72
N GLN A 182 -15.23 -3.94 13.59
CA GLN A 182 -15.89 -2.70 13.18
C GLN A 182 -16.47 -2.82 11.76
N LEU A 183 -15.68 -3.32 10.81
CA LEU A 183 -16.09 -3.53 9.43
C LEU A 183 -17.29 -4.50 9.35
N ILE A 184 -17.19 -5.68 9.98
CA ILE A 184 -18.24 -6.69 9.95
C ILE A 184 -19.53 -6.20 10.60
N ARG A 185 -19.47 -5.47 11.72
CA ARG A 185 -20.68 -4.87 12.31
C ARG A 185 -21.35 -3.86 11.36
N GLY A 186 -20.55 -3.08 10.64
CA GLY A 186 -21.06 -2.19 9.61
C GLY A 186 -21.75 -2.96 8.47
N ILE A 187 -21.07 -3.97 7.94
CA ILE A 187 -21.56 -4.85 6.87
C ILE A 187 -22.86 -5.56 7.28
N ASP A 188 -22.91 -6.17 8.47
CA ASP A 188 -24.08 -6.91 8.98
C ASP A 188 -25.29 -6.00 9.22
N SER A 189 -25.06 -4.69 9.41
CA SER A 189 -26.15 -3.71 9.55
C SER A 189 -26.86 -3.38 8.24
N LEU A 190 -26.24 -3.66 7.09
CA LEU A 190 -26.80 -3.39 5.75
C LEU A 190 -27.81 -4.44 5.30
N GLY A 191 -27.77 -5.64 5.89
CA GLY A 191 -28.69 -6.74 5.58
C GLY A 191 -29.97 -6.74 6.40
N LYS A 192 -30.24 -5.67 7.16
CA LYS A 192 -31.46 -5.45 7.96
C LYS A 192 -32.32 -4.38 7.32
#